data_AF-M0CNQ3-F1
#
_entry.id   AF-M0CNQ3-F1
#
_cell.length_a   1.000
_cell.length_b   1.000
_cell.length_c   1.000
_cell.angle_alpha   90.00
_cell.angle_beta   90.00
_cell.angle_gamma   90.00
#
_symmetry.space_group_name_H-M   'P 1'
#
loop_
_entity.id
_entity.type
_entity.pdbx_description
1 polymer ?
#
loop_
_entity_poly.entity_id
_entity_poly.type
_entity_poly.pdbx_seq_one_letter_code
_entity_poly.pdbx_strand_id
1 'polypeptide(L)'
;MSIDNPDQEIEVEDEEGYVDRQRKQDIIESRRKVIQVQERVFSAAARGEMKQEYACRMWHESIRVYLLSIEPLLRDFDLPNAEEAYLHTKLGEVTLSPPPELQSEPESGKEIAERGFKLLSDPISPEKEPIHGLKEIIENDGYSQSWKVRINQIKGLQAKRQGPHTETVTAEEHMPKMALMNAVREADQFLQEANVGLALGTGDPHGVT
;
A
#
# COMPACT_ATOMS: atom_id res chain seq x y z
N MET A 1 -47.00 2.64 53.37
CA MET A 1 -45.79 3.47 53.33
C MET A 1 -44.64 2.60 53.78
N SER A 2 -43.65 2.41 52.92
CA SER A 2 -42.22 2.24 53.18
C SER A 2 -41.60 1.74 51.87
N ILE A 3 -40.92 2.66 51.20
CA ILE A 3 -40.06 2.41 50.05
C ILE A 3 -38.66 2.34 50.67
N ASP A 4 -38.10 1.15 50.78
CA ASP A 4 -36.70 0.95 51.12
C ASP A 4 -35.97 0.50 49.85
N ASN A 5 -35.25 1.43 49.24
CA ASN A 5 -34.05 1.09 48.48
C ASN A 5 -33.16 2.34 48.34
N PRO A 6 -32.26 2.62 49.30
CA PRO A 6 -31.12 3.46 49.06
C PRO A 6 -29.88 2.60 48.82
N ASP A 7 -29.06 3.05 47.88
CA ASP A 7 -27.67 2.61 47.67
C ASP A 7 -27.48 1.38 46.77
N GLN A 8 -27.98 1.48 45.54
CA GLN A 8 -27.16 1.04 44.41
C GLN A 8 -26.23 2.19 44.04
N GLU A 9 -24.99 2.15 44.52
CA GLU A 9 -23.89 2.91 43.94
C GLU A 9 -23.76 2.47 42.48
N ILE A 10 -24.31 3.28 41.57
CA ILE A 10 -24.04 3.15 40.15
C ILE A 10 -22.63 3.70 39.97
N GLU A 11 -21.65 2.80 39.97
CA GLU A 11 -20.29 3.10 39.54
C GLU A 11 -20.36 3.45 38.05
N VAL A 12 -20.45 4.74 37.75
CA VAL A 12 -20.41 5.26 36.38
C VAL A 12 -18.97 5.08 35.92
N GLU A 13 -18.71 4.00 35.16
CA GLU A 13 -17.45 3.86 34.43
C GLU A 13 -17.29 5.10 33.52
N ASP A 14 -16.18 5.81 33.71
CA ASP A 14 -15.83 7.01 32.94
C ASP A 14 -15.86 6.69 31.44
N GLU A 15 -16.76 7.33 30.69
CA GLU A 15 -16.99 7.07 29.26
C GLU A 15 -15.69 7.23 28.44
N GLU A 16 -14.80 8.12 28.88
CA GLU A 16 -13.50 8.37 28.27
C GLU A 16 -12.57 7.14 28.34
N GLY A 17 -12.53 6.46 29.49
CA GLY A 17 -11.75 5.23 29.67
C GLY A 17 -12.30 4.03 28.89
N TYR A 18 -13.60 4.03 28.58
CA TYR A 18 -14.21 3.01 27.72
C TYR A 18 -13.82 3.21 26.24
N VAL A 19 -13.92 4.44 25.74
CA VAL A 19 -13.57 4.78 24.34
C VAL A 19 -12.10 4.48 24.04
N ASP A 20 -11.20 4.83 24.96
CA ASP A 20 -9.77 4.57 24.79
C ASP A 20 -9.43 3.08 24.78
N ARG A 21 -10.05 2.29 25.68
CA ARG A 21 -9.88 0.82 25.71
C ARG A 21 -10.37 0.19 24.40
N GLN A 22 -11.53 0.61 23.91
CA GLN A 22 -12.09 0.11 22.66
C GLN A 22 -11.17 0.44 21.46
N ARG A 23 -10.71 1.69 21.34
CA ARG A 23 -9.81 2.09 20.26
C ARG A 23 -8.50 1.30 20.29
N LYS A 24 -7.89 1.11 21.47
CA LYS A 24 -6.68 0.29 21.61
C LYS A 24 -6.91 -1.15 21.16
N GLN A 25 -8.06 -1.73 21.53
CA GLN A 25 -8.42 -3.07 21.10
C GLN A 25 -8.58 -3.16 19.58
N ASP A 26 -9.26 -2.20 18.94
CA ASP A 26 -9.47 -2.16 17.49
C ASP A 26 -8.14 -2.06 16.72
N ILE A 27 -7.18 -1.28 17.22
CA ILE A 27 -5.84 -1.14 16.67
C ILE A 27 -5.09 -2.49 16.75
N ILE A 28 -5.11 -3.15 17.91
CA ILE A 28 -4.45 -4.45 18.13
C ILE A 28 -5.07 -5.52 17.23
N GLU A 29 -6.39 -5.57 17.12
CA GLU A 29 -7.10 -6.53 16.27
C GLU A 29 -6.78 -6.32 14.80
N SER A 30 -6.75 -5.06 14.33
CA SER A 30 -6.35 -4.72 12.96
C SER A 30 -4.91 -5.14 12.69
N ARG A 31 -3.99 -4.89 13.62
CA ARG A 31 -2.58 -5.31 13.48
C ARG A 31 -2.41 -6.82 13.41
N ARG A 32 -3.17 -7.58 14.22
CA ARG A 32 -3.21 -9.06 14.17
C ARG A 32 -3.73 -9.55 12.83
N LYS A 33 -4.77 -8.93 12.28
CA LYS A 33 -5.31 -9.25 10.95
C LYS A 33 -4.26 -9.03 9.86
N VAL A 34 -3.44 -7.99 9.94
CA VAL A 34 -2.33 -7.77 8.99
C VAL A 34 -1.38 -8.98 8.96
N ILE A 35 -1.00 -9.51 10.12
CA ILE A 35 -0.10 -10.69 10.24
C ILE A 35 -0.77 -11.93 9.65
N GLN A 36 -2.01 -12.21 10.05
CA GLN A 36 -2.77 -13.37 9.55
C GLN A 36 -2.94 -13.33 8.03
N VAL A 37 -3.24 -12.15 7.47
CA VAL A 37 -3.36 -11.97 6.02
C VAL A 37 -2.01 -12.18 5.36
N GLN A 38 -0.93 -11.60 5.88
CA GLN A 38 0.43 -11.78 5.35
C GLN A 38 0.81 -13.26 5.25
N GLU A 39 0.67 -14.00 6.35
CA GLU A 39 0.98 -15.43 6.43
C GLU A 39 0.16 -16.23 5.42
N ARG A 40 -1.15 -15.98 5.35
CA ARG A 40 -2.06 -16.67 4.44
C ARG A 40 -1.72 -16.41 2.98
N VAL A 41 -1.63 -15.15 2.56
CA VAL A 41 -1.54 -14.79 1.13
C VAL A 41 -0.16 -15.07 0.55
N PHE A 42 0.93 -14.82 1.29
CA PHE A 42 2.27 -15.10 0.79
C PHE A 42 2.62 -16.59 0.85
N SER A 43 2.06 -17.36 1.79
CA SER A 43 2.19 -18.82 1.75
C SER A 43 1.44 -19.42 0.56
N ALA A 44 0.23 -18.95 0.26
CA ALA A 44 -0.52 -19.38 -0.93
C ALA A 44 0.22 -19.00 -2.23
N ALA A 45 0.78 -17.78 -2.30
CA ALA A 45 1.55 -17.35 -3.46
C ALA A 45 2.83 -18.18 -3.66
N ALA A 46 3.54 -18.51 -2.57
CA ALA A 46 4.73 -19.37 -2.62
C ALA A 46 4.43 -20.80 -3.11
N ARG A 47 3.21 -21.31 -2.85
CA ARG A 47 2.74 -22.61 -3.36
C ARG A 47 2.17 -22.53 -4.79
N GLY A 48 2.11 -21.35 -5.40
CA GLY A 48 1.50 -21.14 -6.71
C GLY A 48 -0.04 -21.21 -6.71
N GLU A 49 -0.67 -21.23 -5.54
CA GLU A 49 -2.14 -21.23 -5.38
C GLU A 49 -2.74 -19.83 -5.62
N MET A 50 -1.89 -18.80 -5.59
CA MET A 50 -2.28 -17.40 -5.73
C MET A 50 -1.22 -16.63 -6.52
N LYS A 51 -1.65 -15.72 -7.40
CA LYS A 51 -0.72 -14.80 -8.06
C LYS A 51 -0.11 -13.84 -7.05
N GLN A 52 1.18 -13.56 -7.16
CA GLN A 52 1.90 -12.66 -6.25
C GLN A 52 1.28 -11.25 -6.20
N GLU A 53 0.88 -10.71 -7.35
CA GLU A 53 0.17 -9.42 -7.45
C GLU A 53 -1.10 -9.40 -6.59
N TYR A 54 -1.91 -10.46 -6.69
CA TYR A 54 -3.15 -10.58 -5.92
C TYR A 54 -2.87 -10.71 -4.41
N ALA A 55 -1.82 -11.45 -4.04
CA ALA A 55 -1.37 -11.55 -2.66
C ALA A 55 -0.94 -10.19 -2.08
N CYS A 56 -0.19 -9.39 -2.87
CA CYS A 56 0.19 -8.04 -2.48
C CYS A 56 -1.02 -7.13 -2.28
N ARG A 57 -2.01 -7.16 -3.19
CA ARG A 57 -3.24 -6.34 -3.06
C ARG A 57 -4.06 -6.70 -1.82
N MET A 58 -4.24 -7.99 -1.55
CA MET A 58 -4.94 -8.44 -0.34
C MET A 58 -4.23 -8.01 0.95
N TRP A 59 -2.90 -8.02 0.94
CA TRP A 59 -2.12 -7.58 2.08
C TRP A 59 -2.09 -6.07 2.24
N HIS A 60 -2.05 -5.32 1.14
CA HIS A 60 -2.22 -3.87 1.15
C HIS A 60 -3.54 -3.48 1.79
N GLU A 61 -4.65 -4.09 1.40
CA GLU A 61 -5.96 -3.77 1.97
C GLU A 61 -6.00 -4.00 3.50
N SER A 62 -5.37 -5.07 4.01
CA SER A 62 -5.31 -5.27 5.46
C SER A 62 -4.46 -4.22 6.17
N ILE A 63 -3.36 -3.78 5.55
CA ILE A 63 -2.53 -2.67 6.06
C ILE A 63 -3.34 -1.38 6.05
N ARG A 64 -4.08 -1.09 4.97
CA ARG A 64 -4.92 0.10 4.85
C ARG A 64 -5.95 0.18 5.98
N VAL A 65 -6.64 -0.93 6.28
CA VAL A 65 -7.59 -0.99 7.42
C VAL A 65 -6.89 -0.72 8.75
N TYR A 66 -5.69 -1.27 8.94
CA TYR A 66 -4.89 -0.97 10.13
C TYR A 66 -4.51 0.51 10.20
N LEU A 67 -3.99 1.10 9.12
CA LEU A 67 -3.62 2.50 9.08
C LEU A 67 -4.81 3.43 9.30
N LEU A 68 -5.99 3.12 8.75
CA LEU A 68 -7.23 3.86 8.99
C LEU A 68 -7.65 3.82 10.48
N SER A 69 -7.39 2.71 11.20
CA SER A 69 -7.68 2.62 12.63
C SER A 69 -6.82 3.55 13.50
N ILE A 70 -5.64 3.92 13.02
CA ILE A 70 -4.71 4.82 13.71
C ILE A 70 -4.62 6.21 13.08
N GLU A 71 -5.28 6.43 11.94
CA GLU A 71 -5.26 7.70 11.21
C GLU A 71 -5.67 8.90 12.07
N PRO A 72 -6.68 8.82 12.98
CA PRO A 72 -6.99 9.93 13.87
C PRO A 72 -5.82 10.37 14.75
N LEU A 73 -4.95 9.43 15.16
CA LEU A 73 -3.73 9.74 15.92
C LEU A 73 -2.63 10.29 15.00
N LEU A 74 -2.47 9.72 13.81
CA LEU A 74 -1.50 10.21 12.81
C LEU A 74 -1.81 11.64 12.34
N ARG A 75 -3.07 12.07 12.40
CA ARG A 75 -3.52 13.42 12.06
C ARG A 75 -3.45 14.41 13.21
N ASP A 76 -3.18 13.94 14.43
CA ASP A 76 -2.92 14.80 15.56
C ASP A 76 -1.44 15.18 15.57
N PHE A 77 -1.10 16.27 14.88
CA PHE A 77 0.29 16.73 14.72
C PHE A 77 0.90 17.29 16.01
N ASP A 78 0.12 17.39 17.10
CA ASP A 78 0.67 17.65 18.42
C ASP A 78 1.34 16.41 19.03
N LEU A 79 1.04 15.21 18.51
CA LEU A 79 1.71 13.97 18.90
C LEU A 79 3.13 13.89 18.28
N PRO A 80 4.10 13.35 19.03
CA PRO A 80 5.46 13.15 18.52
C PRO A 80 5.47 12.37 17.20
N ASN A 81 6.19 12.89 16.21
CA ASN A 81 6.42 12.27 14.89
C ASN A 81 5.16 11.95 14.05
N ALA A 82 3.98 12.43 14.45
CA ALA A 82 2.74 12.20 13.70
C ALA A 82 2.82 12.76 12.26
N GLU A 83 3.25 14.02 12.10
CA GLU A 83 3.37 14.66 10.79
C GLU A 83 4.41 13.94 9.90
N GLU A 84 5.57 13.61 10.46
CA GLU A 84 6.65 12.92 9.75
C GLU A 84 6.17 11.55 9.26
N ALA A 85 5.61 10.73 10.15
CA ALA A 85 5.09 9.41 9.81
C ALA A 85 3.95 9.48 8.78
N TYR A 86 3.05 10.47 8.92
CA TYR A 86 1.88 10.58 8.05
C TYR A 86 2.22 11.09 6.65
N LEU A 87 3.15 12.05 6.52
CA LEU A 87 3.37 12.78 5.25
C LEU A 87 4.76 12.60 4.63
N HIS A 88 5.79 12.26 5.40
CA HIS A 88 7.18 12.48 4.96
C HIS A 88 8.06 11.24 4.99
N THR A 89 7.79 10.28 5.87
CA THR A 89 8.63 9.07 5.98
C THR A 89 8.76 8.37 4.64
N LYS A 90 9.99 8.18 4.18
CA LYS A 90 10.27 7.43 2.96
C LYS A 90 9.99 5.93 3.17
N LEU A 91 8.89 5.46 2.59
CA LEU A 91 8.47 4.06 2.69
C LEU A 91 9.12 3.19 1.61
N GLY A 92 9.45 3.76 0.46
CA GLY A 92 10.09 3.03 -0.63
C GLY A 92 10.06 3.76 -1.96
N GLU A 93 10.11 2.97 -3.04
CA GLU A 93 9.97 3.43 -4.41
C GLU A 93 9.27 2.36 -5.24
N VAL A 94 8.49 2.79 -6.23
CA VAL A 94 7.93 1.94 -7.29
C VAL A 94 8.64 2.27 -8.60
N THR A 95 8.83 1.28 -9.47
CA THR A 95 9.41 1.49 -10.80
C THR A 95 8.34 1.24 -11.86
N LEU A 96 7.85 2.31 -12.49
CA LEU A 96 6.88 2.25 -13.57
C LEU A 96 7.62 2.00 -14.89
N SER A 97 7.47 0.79 -15.41
CA SER A 97 8.16 0.37 -16.63
C SER A 97 7.20 0.38 -17.81
N PRO A 98 7.48 1.13 -18.89
CA PRO A 98 6.69 1.00 -20.12
C PRO A 98 6.90 -0.40 -20.73
N PRO A 99 6.07 -0.83 -21.70
CA PRO A 99 6.29 -2.07 -22.44
C PRO A 99 7.74 -2.21 -22.96
N PRO A 100 8.39 -3.38 -22.82
CA PRO A 100 9.80 -3.58 -23.18
C PRO A 100 10.16 -3.13 -24.60
N GLU A 101 9.23 -3.28 -25.54
CA GLU A 101 9.37 -2.90 -26.94
C GLU A 101 9.46 -1.38 -27.18
N LEU A 102 9.18 -0.55 -26.16
CA LEU A 102 9.31 0.91 -26.20
C LEU A 102 10.57 1.40 -25.46
N GLN A 103 11.29 0.52 -24.77
CA GLN A 103 12.46 0.87 -23.95
C GLN A 103 13.77 0.92 -24.72
N SER A 104 13.80 0.38 -25.95
CA SER A 104 15.00 0.36 -26.78
C SER A 104 14.68 0.62 -28.25
N GLU A 105 15.64 1.16 -28.99
CA GLU A 105 15.58 1.13 -30.44
C GLU A 105 15.75 -0.31 -30.94
N PRO A 106 15.03 -0.71 -32.00
CA PRO A 106 15.21 -2.03 -32.58
C PRO A 106 16.57 -2.11 -33.30
N GLU A 107 17.33 -3.17 -33.03
CA GLU A 107 18.68 -3.37 -33.55
C GLU A 107 18.67 -3.90 -35.00
N SER A 108 17.54 -4.46 -35.45
CA SER A 108 17.44 -5.06 -36.78
C SER A 108 16.05 -4.94 -37.41
N GLY A 109 15.99 -5.06 -38.75
CA GLY A 109 14.73 -5.12 -39.47
C GLY A 109 13.86 -6.34 -39.10
N LYS A 110 14.47 -7.43 -38.61
CA LYS A 110 13.75 -8.61 -38.12
C LYS A 110 13.00 -8.28 -36.83
N GLU A 111 13.65 -7.59 -35.90
CA GLU A 111 13.05 -7.15 -34.65
C GLU A 111 11.91 -6.16 -34.89
N ILE A 112 12.06 -5.23 -35.84
CA ILE A 112 10.97 -4.35 -36.28
C ILE A 112 9.74 -5.16 -36.76
N ALA A 113 9.97 -6.23 -37.52
CA ALA A 113 8.89 -7.08 -38.02
C ALA A 113 8.22 -7.94 -36.91
N GLU A 114 8.98 -8.28 -35.86
CA GLU A 114 8.50 -8.98 -34.66
C GLU A 114 7.66 -8.04 -33.78
N ARG A 115 8.15 -6.82 -33.50
CA ARG A 115 7.42 -5.77 -32.77
C ARG A 115 6.15 -5.32 -33.50
N GLY A 116 6.15 -5.34 -34.83
CA GLY A 116 4.99 -4.99 -35.66
C GLY A 116 4.80 -3.48 -35.89
N PHE A 117 5.59 -2.65 -35.22
CA PHE A 117 5.64 -1.20 -35.38
C PHE A 117 7.10 -0.70 -35.35
N LYS A 118 7.32 0.52 -35.82
CA LYS A 118 8.57 1.27 -35.62
C LYS A 118 8.30 2.44 -34.70
N LEU A 119 9.09 2.54 -33.63
CA LEU A 119 9.13 3.73 -32.79
C LEU A 119 9.79 4.89 -33.57
N LEU A 120 9.14 6.04 -33.56
CA LEU A 120 9.59 7.27 -34.21
C LEU A 120 9.97 8.37 -33.21
N SER A 121 9.68 8.15 -31.93
CA SER A 121 10.17 8.95 -30.80
C SER A 121 11.38 8.27 -30.16
N ASP A 122 12.03 8.98 -29.24
CA ASP A 122 13.08 8.38 -28.40
C ASP A 122 12.49 7.23 -27.55
N PRO A 123 13.29 6.20 -27.21
CA PRO A 123 12.88 5.16 -26.28
C PRO A 123 12.50 5.73 -24.91
N ILE A 124 11.51 5.11 -24.27
CA ILE A 124 11.04 5.52 -22.95
C ILE A 124 11.80 4.72 -21.89
N SER A 125 12.42 5.41 -20.93
CA SER A 125 13.05 4.78 -19.78
C SER A 125 12.03 4.52 -18.66
N PRO A 126 12.17 3.43 -17.89
CA PRO A 126 11.45 3.26 -16.64
C PRO A 126 11.63 4.46 -15.70
N GLU A 127 10.56 4.86 -15.04
CA GLU A 127 10.56 5.96 -14.07
C GLU A 127 10.38 5.42 -12.66
N LYS A 128 11.11 6.01 -11.71
CA LYS A 128 10.97 5.68 -10.29
C LYS A 128 10.14 6.73 -9.60
N GLU A 129 9.09 6.29 -8.91
CA GLU A 129 8.25 7.16 -8.11
C GLU A 129 8.46 6.82 -6.62
N PRO A 130 8.87 7.80 -5.80
CA PRO A 130 9.12 7.55 -4.40
C PRO A 130 7.81 7.56 -3.61
N ILE A 131 7.75 6.73 -2.58
CA ILE A 131 6.56 6.53 -1.74
C ILE A 131 6.85 7.14 -0.37
N HIS A 132 6.06 8.13 0.04
CA HIS A 132 6.25 8.92 1.25
C HIS A 132 4.98 8.99 2.11
N GLY A 133 5.17 8.75 3.40
CA GLY A 133 4.14 8.88 4.41
C GLY A 133 3.10 7.77 4.37
N LEU A 134 2.55 7.47 5.55
CA LEU A 134 1.49 6.48 5.71
C LEU A 134 0.20 6.89 4.97
N LYS A 135 -0.02 8.19 4.75
CA LYS A 135 -1.13 8.72 3.96
C LYS A 135 -1.18 8.12 2.56
N GLU A 136 -0.04 7.95 1.91
CA GLU A 136 0.02 7.45 0.54
C GLU A 136 -0.47 6.00 0.45
N ILE A 137 -0.21 5.18 1.47
CA ILE A 137 -0.71 3.81 1.57
C ILE A 137 -2.22 3.77 1.81
N ILE A 138 -2.77 4.77 2.50
CA ILE A 138 -4.21 4.90 2.78
C ILE A 138 -4.98 5.33 1.52
N GLU A 139 -4.40 6.24 0.73
CA GLU A 139 -5.10 6.89 -0.39
C GLU A 139 -4.90 6.18 -1.73
N ASN A 140 -3.75 5.56 -1.95
CA ASN A 140 -3.39 4.98 -3.25
C ASN A 140 -3.33 3.45 -3.20
N ASP A 141 -3.97 2.79 -4.16
CA ASP A 141 -3.93 1.33 -4.36
C ASP A 141 -2.75 0.88 -5.27
N GLY A 142 -2.06 1.84 -5.88
CA GLY A 142 -1.00 1.66 -6.87
C GLY A 142 -0.66 2.96 -7.58
N TYR A 143 0.17 2.85 -8.60
CA TYR A 143 0.72 3.95 -9.36
C TYR A 143 0.48 3.73 -10.85
N SER A 144 0.29 4.82 -11.58
CA SER A 144 0.12 4.77 -13.03
C SER A 144 0.87 5.92 -13.69
N GLN A 145 1.61 5.62 -14.75
CA GLN A 145 2.29 6.64 -15.56
C GLN A 145 1.95 6.42 -17.03
N SER A 146 1.73 7.53 -17.75
CA SER A 146 1.41 7.52 -19.17
C SER A 146 2.43 8.29 -19.98
N TRP A 147 2.88 7.67 -21.08
CA TRP A 147 3.79 8.29 -22.04
C TRP A 147 3.12 8.43 -23.41
N LYS A 148 3.45 9.51 -24.11
CA LYS A 148 3.03 9.71 -25.51
C LYS A 148 4.16 9.28 -26.43
N VAL A 149 3.95 8.19 -27.17
CA VAL A 149 4.90 7.69 -28.16
C VAL A 149 4.44 8.01 -29.56
N ARG A 150 5.38 8.22 -30.47
CA ARG A 150 5.08 8.30 -31.89
C ARG A 150 5.45 6.98 -32.54
N ILE A 151 4.49 6.28 -33.13
CA ILE A 151 4.72 4.99 -33.78
C ILE A 151 4.27 5.01 -35.23
N ASN A 152 4.88 4.12 -36.01
CA ASN A 152 4.42 3.78 -37.34
C ASN A 152 4.12 2.28 -37.38
N GLN A 153 2.85 1.92 -37.50
CA GLN A 153 2.42 0.53 -37.59
C GLN A 153 2.86 -0.06 -38.94
N ILE A 154 3.48 -1.25 -38.92
CA ILE A 154 4.06 -1.88 -40.12
C ILE A 154 3.37 -3.22 -40.41
N LYS A 155 2.71 -3.80 -39.41
CA LYS A 155 2.01 -5.08 -39.50
C LYS A 155 0.52 -4.92 -39.18
N GLY A 156 -0.33 -5.69 -39.87
CA GLY A 156 -1.78 -5.72 -39.65
C GLY A 156 -2.60 -4.81 -40.58
N LEU A 157 -3.92 -4.90 -40.48
CA LEU A 157 -4.88 -4.13 -41.30
C LEU A 157 -4.77 -2.61 -41.09
N GLN A 158 -4.34 -2.17 -39.89
CA GLN A 158 -4.13 -0.77 -39.55
C GLN A 158 -2.88 -0.16 -40.20
N ALA A 159 -1.81 -0.94 -40.39
CA ALA A 159 -0.56 -0.49 -41.03
C ALA A 159 -0.75 0.02 -42.47
N LYS A 160 -1.77 -0.46 -43.19
CA LYS A 160 -2.08 -0.01 -44.55
C LYS A 160 -2.87 1.31 -44.61
N ARG A 161 -3.42 1.79 -43.48
CA ARG A 161 -4.35 2.92 -43.44
C ARG A 161 -3.91 4.06 -42.53
N GLN A 162 -3.12 3.77 -41.51
CA GLN A 162 -2.64 4.76 -40.55
C GLN A 162 -1.15 4.98 -40.79
N GLY A 163 -0.82 6.21 -41.20
CA GLY A 163 0.57 6.67 -41.17
C GLY A 163 1.06 6.86 -39.73
N PRO A 164 2.22 7.54 -39.57
CA PRO A 164 2.74 7.90 -38.26
C PRO A 164 1.69 8.60 -37.39
N HIS A 165 1.47 8.10 -36.18
CA HIS A 165 0.54 8.70 -35.23
C HIS A 165 1.10 8.63 -33.81
N THR A 166 0.47 9.39 -32.91
CA THR A 166 0.80 9.39 -31.48
C THR A 166 -0.13 8.42 -30.77
N GLU A 167 0.44 7.58 -29.92
CA GLU A 167 -0.27 6.66 -29.03
C GLU A 167 0.09 7.02 -27.58
N THR A 168 -0.88 6.88 -26.68
CA THR A 168 -0.65 7.00 -25.24
C THR A 168 -0.52 5.59 -24.67
N VAL A 169 0.60 5.32 -24.02
CA VAL A 169 0.89 4.04 -23.38
C VAL A 169 0.91 4.26 -21.88
N THR A 170 0.23 3.40 -21.13
CA THR A 170 0.15 3.50 -19.67
C THR A 170 0.75 2.26 -19.04
N ALA A 171 1.61 2.45 -18.04
CA ALA A 171 2.02 1.39 -17.13
C ALA A 171 1.32 1.60 -15.78
N GLU A 172 0.91 0.51 -15.16
CA GLU A 172 0.31 0.48 -13.84
C GLU A 172 1.08 -0.50 -12.97
N GLU A 173 1.44 -0.09 -11.77
CA GLU A 173 2.15 -0.92 -10.80
C GLU A 173 1.44 -0.85 -9.45
N HIS A 174 1.35 -2.00 -8.79
CA HIS A 174 0.79 -2.07 -7.43
C HIS A 174 1.79 -1.62 -6.38
N MET A 175 1.27 -1.27 -5.20
CA MET A 175 2.09 -0.92 -4.04
C MET A 175 3.16 -2.00 -3.77
N PRO A 176 4.46 -1.67 -3.80
CA PRO A 176 5.52 -2.64 -3.59
C PRO A 176 5.46 -3.26 -2.19
N LYS A 177 5.70 -4.58 -2.11
CA LYS A 177 5.73 -5.30 -0.82
C LYS A 177 6.64 -4.65 0.22
N MET A 178 7.80 -4.13 -0.20
CA MET A 178 8.73 -3.47 0.72
C MET A 178 8.17 -2.17 1.30
N ALA A 179 7.45 -1.37 0.50
CA ALA A 179 6.79 -0.16 0.97
C ALA A 179 5.70 -0.49 2.00
N LEU A 180 4.89 -1.52 1.73
CA LEU A 180 3.91 -2.05 2.67
C LEU A 180 4.54 -2.55 3.98
N MET A 181 5.67 -3.26 3.92
CA MET A 181 6.41 -3.68 5.12
C MET A 181 6.89 -2.49 5.94
N ASN A 182 7.43 -1.46 5.28
CA ASN A 182 7.93 -0.26 5.94
C ASN A 182 6.79 0.57 6.54
N ALA A 183 5.63 0.63 5.88
CA ALA A 183 4.44 1.28 6.40
C ALA A 183 3.98 0.67 7.73
N VAL A 184 3.97 -0.66 7.84
CA VAL A 184 3.63 -1.34 9.10
C VAL A 184 4.64 -1.03 10.19
N ARG A 185 5.94 -1.02 9.86
CA ARG A 185 7.00 -0.69 10.84
C ARG A 185 6.90 0.75 11.33
N GLU A 186 6.68 1.68 10.41
CA GLU A 186 6.54 3.10 10.73
C GLU A 186 5.30 3.36 11.60
N ALA A 187 4.17 2.72 11.27
CA ALA A 187 2.97 2.78 12.09
C ALA A 187 3.20 2.20 13.50
N ASP A 188 3.84 1.03 13.60
CA ASP A 188 4.17 0.41 14.89
C ASP A 188 5.12 1.31 15.71
N GLN A 189 6.11 1.95 15.06
CA GLN A 189 7.04 2.88 15.69
C GLN A 189 6.34 4.14 16.20
N PHE A 190 5.51 4.78 15.37
CA PHE A 190 4.71 5.94 15.76
C PHE A 190 3.87 5.65 17.01
N LEU A 191 3.17 4.52 17.06
CA LEU A 191 2.33 4.16 18.22
C LEU A 191 3.13 3.94 19.51
N GLN A 192 4.36 3.45 19.40
CA GLN A 192 5.27 3.30 20.53
C GLN A 192 5.76 4.68 21.02
N GLU A 193 6.12 5.57 20.11
CA GLU A 193 6.66 6.90 20.42
C GLU A 193 5.60 7.87 20.95
N ALA A 194 4.38 7.81 20.42
CA ALA A 194 3.23 8.55 20.90
C ALA A 194 2.73 8.07 22.28
N ASN A 195 3.36 7.04 22.86
CA ASN A 195 3.07 6.49 24.18
C ASN A 195 1.57 6.17 24.38
N VAL A 196 0.91 5.65 23.34
CA VAL A 196 -0.53 5.38 23.34
C VAL A 196 -0.89 4.17 24.25
N GLY A 197 0.07 3.68 25.05
CA GLY A 197 -0.08 2.51 25.92
C GLY A 197 -0.29 1.22 25.14
N LEU A 198 0.14 1.19 23.88
CA LEU A 198 0.12 0.01 23.02
C LEU A 198 1.50 -0.66 23.08
N ALA A 199 1.65 -1.65 23.95
CA ALA A 199 2.82 -2.53 23.93
C ALA A 199 2.75 -3.44 22.68
N LEU A 200 3.08 -2.88 21.51
CA LEU A 200 3.13 -3.60 20.25
C LEU A 200 4.51 -4.28 20.15
N GLY A 201 4.64 -5.44 20.79
CA GLY A 201 5.84 -6.29 20.81
C GLY A 201 6.18 -6.68 22.25
N THR A 202 6.50 -7.91 22.61
CA THR A 202 7.00 -9.08 21.88
C THR A 202 6.06 -10.26 22.10
N GLY A 203 5.96 -11.20 21.15
CA GLY A 203 5.30 -12.48 21.44
C GLY A 203 5.87 -13.05 22.72
N ASP A 204 5.01 -13.35 23.69
CA ASP A 204 5.40 -13.99 24.93
C ASP A 204 5.45 -15.50 24.66
N PRO A 205 6.64 -16.15 24.59
CA PRO A 205 6.73 -17.60 24.46
C PRO A 205 6.45 -18.33 25.79
N HIS A 206 6.13 -17.61 26.86
CA HIS A 206 5.97 -18.20 28.19
C HIS A 206 4.60 -17.90 28.80
N GLY A 207 3.62 -18.69 28.38
CA GLY A 207 2.57 -19.09 29.32
C GLY A 207 3.18 -19.95 30.43
N VAL A 208 3.64 -19.32 31.52
CA VAL A 208 3.78 -19.94 32.84
C VAL A 208 3.59 -18.86 33.92
N THR A 209 2.41 -18.81 34.53
CA THR A 209 2.22 -19.08 35.97
C THR A 209 0.75 -19.28 36.27
#